data_AF-A0A6I2TYD4-F1
#
_entry.id   AF-A0A6I2TYD4-F1
#
_cell.length_a   1.000
_cell.length_b   1.000
_cell.length_c   1.000
_cell.angle_alpha   90.00
_cell.angle_beta   90.00
_cell.angle_gamma   90.00
#
_symmetry.space_group_name_H-M   'P 1'
#
loop_
_entity.id
_entity.type
_entity.pdbx_description
1 polymer ?
#
loop_
_entity_poly.entity_id
_entity_poly.type
_entity_poly.pdbx_seq_one_letter_code
_entity_poly.pdbx_strand_id
1 'polypeptide(L)'
;MGKVKEEKPQQKETMQDLFAEQDSQTTDDSSFTPTEPLEFSQEAHAVLDAGRELWRYYHKQAGANPNASYYDIKMHFQGTKTTKSGKVQMNSTSKDATYNTLIANLRQAMKGLAAHIEPKIYEYGFLKK
;
A
#
# COMPACT_ATOMS: atom_id res chain seq x y z
N MET A 1 39.59 58.63 -0.91
CA MET A 1 38.42 57.73 -1.00
C MET A 1 38.88 56.41 -1.60
N GLY A 2 38.46 55.29 -1.02
CA GLY A 2 38.73 53.95 -1.57
C GLY A 2 38.83 52.90 -0.48
N LYS A 3 37.72 52.62 0.22
CA LYS A 3 37.67 51.47 1.13
C LYS A 3 37.54 50.21 0.29
N VAL A 4 38.58 49.39 0.26
CA VAL A 4 38.53 48.03 -0.29
C VAL A 4 37.65 47.21 0.66
N LYS A 5 36.58 46.63 0.10
CA LYS A 5 35.64 45.77 0.80
C LYS A 5 36.24 44.37 0.76
N GLU A 6 36.73 43.89 1.90
CA GLU A 6 37.21 42.53 2.06
C GLU A 6 35.99 41.60 2.06
N GLU A 7 35.91 40.70 1.07
CA GLU A 7 34.86 39.71 0.97
C GLU A 7 35.00 38.65 2.08
N LYS A 8 33.87 38.37 2.72
CA LYS A 8 33.71 37.40 3.79
C LYS A 8 33.96 35.99 3.22
N PRO A 9 34.81 35.14 3.81
CA PRO A 9 35.02 33.79 3.30
C PRO A 9 33.72 32.98 3.45
N GLN A 10 33.21 32.52 2.31
CA GLN A 10 32.10 31.60 2.22
C GLN A 10 32.52 30.27 2.86
N GLN A 11 31.98 29.96 4.05
CA GLN A 11 32.02 28.60 4.59
C GLN A 11 31.27 27.70 3.61
N LYS A 12 32.02 26.86 2.88
CA LYS A 12 31.46 25.69 2.22
C LYS A 12 31.02 24.73 3.32
N GLU A 13 29.74 24.75 3.67
CA GLU A 13 29.13 23.62 4.36
C GLU A 13 29.25 22.40 3.43
N THR A 14 30.17 21.50 3.78
CA THR A 14 30.16 20.14 3.26
C THR A 14 28.87 19.49 3.72
N MET A 15 27.85 19.53 2.87
CA MET A 15 26.71 18.63 2.98
C MET A 15 27.26 17.22 2.92
N GLN A 16 27.25 16.53 4.06
CA GLN A 16 27.48 15.09 4.09
C GLN A 16 26.38 14.48 3.21
N ASP A 17 26.80 13.91 2.09
CA ASP A 17 25.90 13.23 1.17
C ASP A 17 25.32 12.02 1.90
N LEU A 18 24.05 12.13 2.28
CA LEU A 18 23.33 11.11 3.04
C LEU A 18 23.20 9.80 2.25
N PHE A 19 23.51 9.83 0.96
CA PHE A 19 23.49 8.71 0.03
C PHE A 19 24.90 8.29 -0.42
N ALA A 20 25.97 8.81 0.21
CA ALA A 20 27.30 8.26 0.01
C ALA A 20 27.30 6.79 0.42
N GLU A 21 27.52 5.93 -0.56
CA GLU A 21 27.47 4.47 -0.46
C GLU A 21 28.25 3.99 0.77
N GLN A 22 27.51 3.56 1.80
CA GLN A 22 28.05 2.72 2.85
C GLN A 22 28.21 1.30 2.30
N ASP A 23 29.21 1.11 1.45
CA ASP A 23 29.81 -0.20 1.22
C ASP A 23 30.68 -0.55 2.43
N SER A 24 30.00 -0.91 3.52
CA SER A 24 30.59 -1.69 4.59
C SER A 24 29.55 -2.69 5.05
N GLN A 25 29.46 -3.78 4.29
CA GLN A 25 29.26 -5.14 4.76
C GLN A 25 29.14 -5.21 6.30
N THR A 26 27.91 -5.13 6.79
CA THR A 26 27.58 -5.70 8.09
C THR A 26 27.68 -7.20 7.90
N THR A 27 28.78 -7.79 8.34
CA THR A 27 28.90 -9.23 8.56
C THR A 27 28.04 -9.59 9.76
N ASP A 28 26.74 -9.57 9.57
CA ASP A 28 25.80 -10.30 10.39
C ASP A 28 25.20 -11.34 9.45
N ASP A 29 25.55 -12.61 9.64
CA ASP A 29 25.12 -13.76 8.81
C ASP A 29 23.60 -13.99 8.86
N SER A 30 22.83 -13.05 9.40
CA SER A 30 21.37 -13.04 9.44
C SER A 30 20.80 -12.17 8.31
N SER A 31 20.85 -12.69 7.09
CA SER A 31 19.93 -12.24 6.03
C SER A 31 18.48 -12.41 6.53
N PHE A 32 17.84 -11.31 6.95
CA PHE A 32 16.41 -11.31 7.30
C PHE A 32 15.50 -11.55 6.10
N THR A 33 16.05 -11.52 4.88
CA THR A 33 15.36 -11.92 3.65
C THR A 33 15.38 -13.44 3.53
N PRO A 34 14.22 -14.12 3.63
CA PRO A 34 14.16 -15.56 3.40
C PRO A 34 14.52 -15.86 1.95
N THR A 35 15.48 -16.77 1.73
CA THR A 35 15.85 -17.29 0.39
C THR A 35 14.95 -18.44 -0.06
N GLU A 36 14.19 -19.04 0.86
CA GLU A 36 13.23 -20.09 0.57
C GLU A 36 11.92 -19.49 0.02
N PRO A 37 11.19 -20.22 -0.85
CA PRO A 37 9.89 -19.78 -1.33
C PRO A 37 8.92 -19.52 -0.18
N LEU A 38 8.23 -18.37 -0.20
CA LEU A 38 7.22 -18.06 0.80
C LEU A 38 6.01 -18.99 0.65
N GLU A 39 5.70 -19.73 1.71
CA GLU A 39 4.46 -20.50 1.84
C GLU A 39 3.38 -19.67 2.52
N PHE A 40 2.23 -19.52 1.86
CA PHE A 40 1.11 -18.77 2.40
C PHE A 40 0.15 -19.69 3.17
N SER A 41 -0.48 -19.15 4.21
CA SER A 41 -1.56 -19.86 4.89
C SER A 41 -2.79 -19.99 3.99
N GLN A 42 -3.72 -20.88 4.34
CA GLN A 42 -4.97 -21.06 3.62
C GLN A 42 -5.80 -19.75 3.56
N GLU A 43 -5.79 -18.97 4.64
CA GLU A 43 -6.47 -17.68 4.73
C GLU A 43 -5.84 -16.64 3.80
N ALA A 44 -4.50 -16.64 3.69
CA ALA A 44 -3.79 -15.75 2.79
C ALA A 44 -4.10 -16.09 1.32
N HIS A 45 -4.11 -17.38 0.97
CA HIS A 45 -4.55 -17.85 -0.34
C HIS A 45 -6.00 -17.42 -0.64
N ALA A 46 -6.91 -17.55 0.33
CA ALA A 46 -8.31 -17.13 0.15
C ALA A 46 -8.45 -15.63 -0.14
N VAL A 47 -7.64 -14.77 0.48
CA VAL A 47 -7.62 -13.32 0.17
C VAL A 47 -7.09 -13.08 -1.24
N LEU A 48 -6.00 -13.75 -1.62
CA LEU A 48 -5.39 -13.61 -2.95
C LEU A 48 -6.37 -14.04 -4.04
N ASP A 49 -7.08 -15.15 -3.85
CA ASP A 49 -8.05 -15.66 -4.82
C ASP A 49 -9.28 -14.76 -4.92
N ALA A 50 -9.84 -14.32 -3.79
CA ALA A 50 -10.95 -13.37 -3.80
C ALA A 50 -10.58 -12.04 -4.47
N GLY A 51 -9.36 -11.54 -4.22
CA GLY A 51 -8.83 -10.34 -4.88
C GLY A 51 -8.67 -10.54 -6.39
N ARG A 52 -8.17 -11.71 -6.80
CA ARG A 52 -8.00 -12.09 -8.21
C ARG A 52 -9.34 -12.17 -8.95
N GLU A 53 -10.37 -12.72 -8.31
CA GLU A 53 -11.72 -12.78 -8.89
C GLU A 53 -12.32 -11.39 -9.09
N LEU A 54 -12.20 -10.51 -8.10
CA LEU A 54 -12.63 -9.11 -8.21
C LEU A 54 -11.89 -8.39 -9.35
N TRP A 55 -10.57 -8.56 -9.43
CA TRP A 55 -9.75 -7.96 -10.48
C TRP A 55 -10.10 -8.48 -11.87
N ARG A 56 -10.33 -9.79 -12.02
CA ARG A 56 -10.81 -10.41 -13.26
C ARG A 56 -12.18 -9.89 -13.65
N TYR A 57 -13.08 -9.70 -12.70
CA TYR A 57 -14.40 -9.14 -12.96
C TYR A 57 -14.29 -7.70 -13.48
N TYR A 58 -13.48 -6.85 -12.82
CA TYR A 58 -13.22 -5.49 -13.31
C TYR A 58 -12.66 -5.46 -14.74
N HIS A 59 -11.71 -6.34 -15.06
CA HIS A 59 -11.10 -6.40 -16.39
C HIS A 59 -12.02 -6.94 -17.50
N LYS A 60 -13.18 -7.48 -17.17
CA LYS A 60 -14.21 -7.81 -18.17
C LYS A 60 -14.95 -6.56 -18.66
N GLN A 61 -14.85 -5.44 -17.95
CA GLN A 61 -15.63 -4.25 -18.27
C GLN A 61 -14.96 -3.43 -19.36
N ALA A 62 -15.76 -2.76 -20.18
CA ALA A 62 -15.25 -1.90 -21.25
C ALA A 62 -14.44 -0.75 -20.66
N GLY A 63 -13.22 -0.54 -21.18
CA GLY A 63 -12.33 0.53 -20.72
C GLY A 63 -11.68 0.28 -19.35
N ALA A 64 -11.61 -0.98 -18.90
CA ALA A 64 -10.88 -1.32 -17.69
C ALA A 64 -9.41 -0.86 -17.77
N ASN A 65 -8.96 -0.15 -16.74
CA ASN A 65 -7.58 0.32 -16.66
C ASN A 65 -6.67 -0.83 -16.18
N PRO A 66 -5.66 -1.26 -16.97
CA PRO A 66 -4.72 -2.31 -16.57
C PRO A 66 -3.98 -2.00 -15.27
N ASN A 67 -3.76 -0.71 -15.00
CA ASN A 67 -3.07 -0.20 -13.82
C ASN A 67 -4.05 0.28 -12.73
N ALA A 68 -5.30 -0.19 -12.77
CA ALA A 68 -6.30 0.20 -11.79
C ALA A 68 -5.86 -0.19 -10.38
N SER A 69 -5.85 0.79 -9.48
CA SER A 69 -5.74 0.51 -8.04
C SER A 69 -7.05 -0.09 -7.53
N TYR A 70 -7.01 -0.71 -6.35
CA TYR A 70 -8.23 -1.17 -5.66
C TYR A 70 -9.26 -0.05 -5.48
N TYR A 71 -8.81 1.19 -5.27
CA TYR A 71 -9.70 2.34 -5.15
C TYR A 71 -10.39 2.67 -6.48
N ASP A 72 -9.69 2.58 -7.61
CA ASP A 72 -10.26 2.83 -8.93
C ASP A 72 -11.32 1.79 -9.30
N ILE A 73 -11.06 0.52 -8.96
CA ILE A 73 -12.03 -0.57 -9.14
C ILE A 73 -13.30 -0.26 -8.34
N LYS A 74 -13.15 0.09 -7.05
CA LYS A 74 -14.30 0.48 -6.21
C LYS A 74 -15.03 1.69 -6.78
N MET A 75 -14.32 2.70 -7.27
CA MET A 75 -14.90 3.90 -7.85
C MET A 75 -15.71 3.59 -9.10
N HIS A 76 -15.23 2.68 -9.94
CA HIS A 76 -15.91 2.25 -11.16
C HIS A 76 -17.31 1.68 -10.85
N PHE A 77 -17.40 0.79 -9.84
CA PHE A 77 -18.68 0.16 -9.49
C PHE A 77 -19.56 0.99 -8.56
N GLN A 78 -18.97 1.72 -7.61
CA GLN A 78 -19.74 2.48 -6.61
C GLN A 78 -20.10 3.88 -7.13
N GLY A 79 -19.30 4.44 -8.04
CA GLY A 79 -19.46 5.81 -8.51
C GLY A 79 -19.24 6.85 -7.42
N THR A 80 -19.55 8.09 -7.76
CA THR A 80 -19.39 9.26 -6.86
C THR A 80 -20.71 9.98 -6.66
N LYS A 81 -20.83 10.68 -5.53
CA LYS A 81 -21.90 11.61 -5.19
C LYS A 81 -21.31 12.96 -4.81
N THR A 82 -22.05 14.03 -5.08
CA THR A 82 -21.72 15.37 -4.61
C THR A 82 -22.44 15.61 -3.29
N THR A 83 -21.70 15.93 -2.23
CA THR A 83 -22.26 16.25 -0.93
C THR A 83 -22.95 17.62 -0.96
N LYS A 84 -23.80 17.90 0.03
CA LYS A 84 -24.43 19.24 0.21
C LYS A 84 -23.41 20.38 0.33
N SER A 85 -22.16 20.05 0.68
CA SER A 85 -21.02 20.96 0.76
C SER A 85 -20.22 21.10 -0.54
N GLY A 86 -20.68 20.52 -1.64
CA GLY A 86 -20.03 20.60 -2.96
C GLY A 86 -18.83 19.69 -3.16
N LYS A 87 -18.52 18.79 -2.21
CA LYS A 87 -17.39 17.85 -2.31
C LYS A 87 -17.82 16.56 -3.02
N VAL A 88 -16.95 16.03 -3.89
CA VAL A 88 -17.16 14.72 -4.53
C VAL A 88 -16.71 13.62 -3.56
N GLN A 89 -17.60 12.68 -3.26
CA GLN A 89 -17.35 11.54 -2.39
C GLN A 89 -17.80 10.24 -3.07
N MET A 90 -17.07 9.14 -2.90
CA MET A 90 -17.50 7.83 -3.39
C MET A 90 -18.78 7.35 -2.69
N ASN A 91 -19.67 6.65 -3.41
CA ASN A 91 -20.83 6.01 -2.77
C ASN A 91 -20.41 4.82 -1.90
N SER A 92 -21.20 4.51 -0.87
CA SER A 92 -20.94 3.34 0.00
C SER A 92 -21.33 2.01 -0.64
N THR A 93 -22.26 2.04 -1.60
CA THR A 93 -22.82 0.86 -2.25
C THR A 93 -22.73 0.95 -3.77
N SER A 94 -22.76 -0.20 -4.43
CA SER A 94 -22.92 -0.32 -5.88
C SER A 94 -24.28 -0.91 -6.21
N LYS A 95 -24.76 -0.67 -7.44
CA LYS A 95 -25.94 -1.36 -8.00
C LYS A 95 -25.60 -2.75 -8.58
N ASP A 96 -24.32 -3.03 -8.81
CA ASP A 96 -23.86 -4.29 -9.37
C ASP A 96 -23.85 -5.38 -8.29
N ALA A 97 -24.77 -6.34 -8.42
CA ALA A 97 -24.93 -7.45 -7.49
C ALA A 97 -23.70 -8.38 -7.48
N THR A 98 -23.11 -8.66 -8.65
CA THR A 98 -21.94 -9.52 -8.78
C THR A 98 -20.72 -8.89 -8.10
N TYR A 99 -20.47 -7.61 -8.35
CA TYR A 99 -19.44 -6.85 -7.65
C TYR A 99 -19.68 -6.85 -6.13
N ASN A 100 -20.93 -6.61 -5.70
CA ASN A 100 -21.27 -6.58 -4.27
C ASN A 100 -20.96 -7.91 -3.56
N THR A 101 -21.20 -9.04 -4.21
CA THR A 101 -20.80 -10.37 -3.70
C THR A 101 -19.28 -10.51 -3.65
N LEU A 102 -18.58 -10.16 -4.73
CA LEU A 102 -17.10 -10.29 -4.80
C LEU A 102 -16.40 -9.43 -3.74
N ILE A 103 -16.82 -8.18 -3.57
CA ILE A 103 -16.23 -7.28 -2.57
C ILE A 103 -16.57 -7.71 -1.14
N ALA A 104 -17.75 -8.30 -0.92
CA ALA A 104 -18.11 -8.87 0.38
C ALA A 104 -17.24 -10.10 0.70
N ASN A 105 -17.05 -11.00 -0.26
CA ASN A 105 -16.17 -12.17 -0.11
C ASN A 105 -14.73 -11.76 0.19
N LEU A 106 -14.18 -10.78 -0.53
CA LEU A 106 -12.85 -10.24 -0.27
C LEU A 106 -12.73 -9.69 1.15
N ARG A 107 -13.71 -8.90 1.61
CA ARG A 107 -13.72 -8.36 2.99
C ARG A 107 -13.79 -9.46 4.04
N GLN A 108 -14.57 -10.52 3.78
CA GLN A 108 -14.66 -11.65 4.69
C GLN A 108 -13.33 -12.41 4.77
N ALA A 109 -12.70 -12.69 3.63
CA ALA A 109 -11.39 -13.34 3.58
C ALA A 109 -10.33 -12.49 4.33
N MET A 110 -10.33 -11.16 4.12
CA MET A 110 -9.42 -10.25 4.82
C MET A 110 -9.61 -10.29 6.34
N LYS A 111 -10.86 -10.39 6.82
CA LYS A 111 -11.14 -10.54 8.26
C LYS A 111 -10.60 -11.87 8.81
N GLY A 112 -10.77 -12.96 8.05
CA GLY A 112 -10.21 -14.27 8.41
C GLY A 112 -8.69 -14.22 8.53
N LEU A 113 -8.02 -13.63 7.54
CA LEU A 113 -6.58 -13.43 7.57
C LEU A 113 -6.15 -12.53 8.74
N ALA A 114 -6.87 -11.43 9.00
CA ALA A 114 -6.58 -10.52 10.11
C ALA A 114 -6.61 -11.25 11.46
N ALA A 115 -7.64 -12.08 11.70
CA ALA A 115 -7.74 -12.88 12.92
C ALA A 115 -6.60 -13.90 13.06
N HIS A 116 -6.08 -14.43 11.94
CA HIS A 116 -4.95 -15.36 11.95
C HIS A 116 -3.62 -14.67 12.29
N ILE A 117 -3.40 -13.45 11.80
CA ILE A 117 -2.15 -12.70 12.04
C ILE A 117 -2.16 -11.95 13.38
N GLU A 118 -3.34 -11.62 13.91
CA GLU A 118 -3.51 -10.81 15.13
C GLU A 118 -2.69 -11.31 16.34
N PRO A 119 -2.67 -12.62 16.68
CA PRO A 119 -1.87 -13.12 17.80
C PRO A 119 -0.37 -12.81 17.63
N LYS A 120 0.14 -12.98 16.41
CA LYS A 120 1.55 -12.72 16.08
C LYS A 120 1.88 -11.23 16.14
N ILE A 121 0.95 -10.35 15.77
CA ILE A 121 1.13 -8.89 15.87
C ILE A 121 1.39 -8.47 17.33
N TYR A 122 0.65 -9.04 18.28
CA TYR A 122 0.86 -8.78 19.70
C TYR A 122 2.11 -9.47 20.26
N GLU A 123 2.43 -10.67 19.77
CA GLU A 123 3.65 -11.40 20.16
C GLU A 123 4.91 -10.63 19.76
N TYR A 124 4.96 -10.12 18.53
CA TYR A 124 6.08 -9.32 18.01
C TYR A 124 6.07 -7.87 18.48
N GLY A 125 5.07 -7.45 19.27
CA GLY A 125 5.02 -6.11 19.87
C GLY A 125 4.69 -4.97 18.90
N PHE A 126 4.13 -5.27 17.72
CA PHE A 126 3.64 -4.25 16.78
C PHE A 126 2.48 -3.44 17.39
N LEU A 127 1.66 -4.07 18.23
CA LEU A 127 0.59 -3.44 19.00
C LEU A 127 0.74 -3.78 20.49
N LYS A 128 0.39 -2.82 21.35
CA LYS A 128 0.30 -3.05 22.80
C LYS A 128 -0.97 -3.84 23.11
N LYS A 129 -0.85 -4.84 23.99
CA LYS A 129 -1.98 -5.60 24.54
C LYS A 129 -2.84 -4.73 25.45
#